data_AF-A0A520IAM8-F1
#
_entry.id   AF-A0A520IAM8-F1
#
_cell.length_a   1.000
_cell.length_b   1.000
_cell.length_c   1.000
_cell.angle_alpha   90.00
_cell.angle_beta   90.00
_cell.angle_gamma   90.00
#
_symmetry.space_group_name_H-M   'P 1'
#
loop_
_entity.id
_entity.type
_entity.pdbx_description
1 polymer ?
#
loop_
_entity_poly.entity_id
_entity_poly.type
_entity_poly.pdbx_seq_one_letter_code
_entity_poly.pdbx_strand_id
1 'polypeptide(L)'
;MKPFRSVASLLALAATIAAPLSAQTVQDRTVPETGGLDIPANLQIFGKLDPNVRKPTAIVNDTVITGTDVDQRVALILAANGGQKLSDADRDRLKLQVLRQLIDETLQIQEAKAADITITPGEITASYNRVASQFNREPAQLATYLRESGSSERSLKRQIEGELAWQRYLRRRVEPFVNVGDEEVKSIIDRLQAAKGTDEFNLKEIYLAATPANSQQVYANAKQILQEI
;
A
#
# COMPACT_ATOMS: atom_id res chain seq x y z
N MET A 1 26.81 14.30 47.44
CA MET A 1 26.33 15.57 48.03
C MET A 1 27.51 16.35 48.62
N LYS A 2 27.92 17.43 47.94
CA LYS A 2 28.61 18.63 48.48
C LYS A 2 28.72 19.64 47.32
N PRO A 3 28.42 20.93 47.52
CA PRO A 3 28.31 21.94 46.46
C PRO A 3 29.55 22.83 46.37
N PHE A 4 29.82 23.41 45.19
CA PHE A 4 30.69 24.57 45.07
C PHE A 4 30.06 25.59 44.10
N ARG A 5 29.80 26.79 44.64
CA ARG A 5 29.43 28.01 43.93
C ARG A 5 30.60 28.98 44.03
N SER A 6 30.93 29.67 42.93
CA SER A 6 31.58 31.00 42.86
C SER A 6 31.34 31.53 41.44
N VAL A 7 30.43 32.48 41.22
CA VAL A 7 30.59 33.95 41.33
C VAL A 7 31.58 34.52 40.30
N ALA A 8 31.05 35.24 39.31
CA ALA A 8 31.66 36.45 38.76
C ALA A 8 30.58 37.27 38.05
N SER A 9 30.13 38.32 38.73
CA SER A 9 29.30 39.39 38.21
C SER A 9 30.17 40.43 37.50
N LEU A 10 29.69 41.00 36.40
CA LEU A 10 30.15 42.32 35.94
C LEU A 10 28.94 43.09 35.38
N LEU A 11 28.64 44.17 36.09
CA LEU A 11 27.68 45.22 35.78
C LEU A 11 28.22 46.14 34.67
N ALA A 12 27.31 46.61 33.80
CA ALA A 12 27.19 47.96 33.22
C ALA A 12 26.25 47.86 32.02
N LEU A 13 25.35 48.77 31.65
CA LEU A 13 24.83 50.03 32.17
C LEU A 13 23.55 50.27 31.33
N ALA A 14 22.48 50.78 31.94
CA ALA A 14 21.21 51.05 31.27
C ALA A 14 21.27 52.25 30.32
N ALA A 15 20.63 52.13 29.14
CA ALA A 15 20.12 53.26 28.38
C ALA A 15 18.84 52.85 27.65
N THR A 16 17.70 53.35 28.13
CA THR A 16 16.38 53.29 27.51
C THR A 16 16.27 54.34 26.41
N ILE A 17 16.02 53.93 25.16
CA ILE A 17 15.51 54.82 24.11
C ILE A 17 14.41 54.07 23.34
N ALA A 18 13.30 54.78 23.10
CA ALA A 18 12.02 54.32 22.58
C ALA A 18 12.06 53.78 21.13
N ALA A 19 11.09 52.90 20.84
CA ALA A 19 10.84 52.29 19.55
C ALA A 19 10.43 53.29 18.45
N PRO A 20 10.67 52.90 17.18
CA PRO A 20 9.58 52.84 16.22
C PRO A 20 9.38 51.40 15.74
N LEU A 21 8.12 50.97 15.72
CA LEU A 21 7.68 49.73 15.09
C LEU A 21 7.78 49.88 13.57
N SER A 22 8.81 49.30 12.97
CA SER A 22 8.85 49.04 11.53
C SER A 22 8.61 47.55 11.30
N ALA A 23 7.49 47.25 10.67
CA ALA A 23 7.11 45.90 10.25
C ALA A 23 8.23 45.25 9.42
N GLN A 24 8.75 44.11 9.87
CA GLN A 24 9.65 43.30 9.05
C GLN A 24 8.80 42.45 8.10
N THR A 25 8.67 42.92 6.86
CA THR A 25 8.27 42.09 5.74
C THR A 25 9.42 41.14 5.41
N VAL A 26 9.14 39.84 5.46
CA VAL A 26 10.04 38.76 5.06
C VAL A 26 10.48 38.99 3.61
N GLN A 27 11.80 38.96 3.37
CA GLN A 27 12.39 39.10 2.05
C GLN A 27 11.99 37.91 1.17
N ASP A 28 11.45 38.22 -0.01
CA ASP A 28 11.09 37.25 -1.02
C ASP A 28 12.35 36.59 -1.59
N ARG A 29 12.36 35.26 -1.61
CA ARG A 29 13.51 34.46 -2.00
C ARG A 29 13.47 34.32 -3.51
N THR A 30 14.34 35.05 -4.20
CA THR A 30 14.50 34.99 -5.65
C THR A 30 14.80 33.55 -6.11
N VAL A 31 13.97 33.06 -7.02
CA VAL A 31 14.14 31.78 -7.73
C VAL A 31 15.33 31.92 -8.70
N PRO A 32 16.25 30.92 -8.79
CA PRO A 32 17.31 30.96 -9.79
C PRO A 32 16.73 30.76 -11.20
N GLU A 33 17.15 31.63 -12.12
CA GLU A 33 16.78 31.58 -13.53
C GLU A 33 17.19 30.23 -14.15
N THR A 34 16.19 29.46 -14.59
CA THR A 34 16.38 28.41 -15.59
C THR A 34 15.86 28.94 -16.90
N GLY A 35 16.77 29.11 -17.86
CA GLY A 35 16.50 29.74 -19.14
C GLY A 35 15.44 28.99 -19.95
N GLY A 36 14.54 29.79 -20.55
CA GLY A 36 13.86 29.41 -21.79
C GLY A 36 12.50 28.75 -21.68
N LEU A 37 11.79 28.85 -20.56
CA LEU A 37 10.38 28.45 -20.48
C LEU A 37 9.55 29.62 -19.94
N ASP A 38 8.68 30.18 -20.79
CA ASP A 38 7.68 31.19 -20.43
C ASP A 38 6.61 30.55 -19.53
N ILE A 39 6.91 30.46 -18.23
CA ILE A 39 5.94 30.07 -17.22
C ILE A 39 5.19 31.33 -16.80
N PRO A 40 3.86 31.41 -17.00
CA PRO A 40 3.10 32.59 -16.63
C PRO A 40 3.19 32.84 -15.12
N ALA A 41 3.31 34.11 -14.73
CA ALA A 41 3.52 34.57 -13.35
C ALA A 41 2.38 34.19 -12.36
N ASN A 42 1.30 33.58 -12.86
CA ASN A 42 0.16 33.12 -12.09
C ASN A 42 -0.02 31.59 -12.23
N LEU A 43 0.96 30.81 -11.78
CA LEU A 43 0.73 29.39 -11.56
C LEU A 43 -0.26 29.23 -10.39
N GLN A 44 -1.55 29.14 -10.69
CA GLN A 44 -2.56 28.73 -9.71
C GLN A 44 -2.35 27.24 -9.42
N ILE A 45 -1.55 26.96 -8.39
CA ILE A 45 -1.46 25.63 -7.80
C ILE A 45 -2.87 25.32 -7.28
N PHE A 46 -3.56 24.38 -7.94
CA PHE A 46 -4.95 24.03 -7.64
C PHE A 46 -5.09 23.55 -6.20
N GLY A 47 -5.44 24.47 -5.30
CA GLY A 47 -6.23 24.28 -4.08
C GLY A 47 -5.66 23.37 -3.00
N LYS A 48 -6.05 23.63 -1.75
CA LYS A 48 -5.96 22.62 -0.68
C LYS A 48 -6.64 21.35 -1.18
N LEU A 49 -5.95 20.21 -1.06
CA LEU A 49 -6.49 18.89 -1.36
C LEU A 49 -7.81 18.71 -0.58
N ASP A 50 -8.96 18.87 -1.24
CA ASP A 50 -10.26 18.65 -0.62
C ASP A 50 -10.39 17.14 -0.35
N PRO A 51 -10.42 16.69 0.91
CA PRO A 51 -10.52 15.27 1.25
C PRO A 51 -11.82 14.63 0.74
N ASN A 52 -12.80 15.42 0.30
CA ASN A 52 -14.07 14.94 -0.25
C ASN A 52 -14.05 14.77 -1.78
N VAL A 53 -13.06 15.32 -2.49
CA VAL A 53 -12.95 15.21 -3.94
C VAL A 53 -12.10 13.99 -4.29
N ARG A 54 -12.78 12.90 -4.69
CA ARG A 54 -12.11 11.66 -5.13
C ARG A 54 -11.67 11.81 -6.58
N LYS A 55 -10.36 11.93 -6.81
CA LYS A 55 -9.79 11.92 -8.17
C LYS A 55 -9.66 10.46 -8.67
N PRO A 56 -10.02 10.18 -9.94
CA PRO A 56 -9.79 8.87 -10.52
C PRO A 56 -8.28 8.61 -10.60
N THR A 57 -7.86 7.45 -10.11
CA THR A 57 -6.47 6.98 -10.23
C THR A 57 -6.32 6.01 -11.39
N ALA A 58 -7.35 5.21 -11.68
CA ALA A 58 -7.45 4.39 -12.88
C ALA A 58 -8.92 4.22 -13.29
N ILE A 59 -9.14 3.95 -14.58
CA ILE A 59 -10.45 3.62 -15.14
C ILE A 59 -10.30 2.24 -15.80
N VAL A 60 -11.16 1.29 -15.41
CA VAL A 60 -11.15 -0.09 -15.87
C VAL A 60 -12.51 -0.40 -16.51
N ASN A 61 -12.55 -0.37 -17.84
CA ASN A 61 -13.80 -0.30 -18.60
C ASN A 61 -14.66 0.87 -18.07
N ASP A 62 -15.86 0.61 -17.55
CA ASP A 62 -16.75 1.63 -16.99
C ASP A 62 -16.61 1.82 -15.46
N THR A 63 -15.67 1.13 -14.82
CA THR A 63 -15.45 1.21 -13.37
C THR A 63 -14.28 2.12 -13.02
N VAL A 64 -14.52 3.12 -12.18
CA VAL A 64 -13.48 4.04 -11.69
C VAL A 64 -12.85 3.50 -10.40
N ILE A 65 -11.52 3.45 -10.36
CA ILE A 65 -10.73 3.20 -9.15
C ILE A 65 -10.17 4.54 -8.67
N THR A 66 -10.49 4.92 -7.43
CA THR A 66 -10.10 6.20 -6.85
C THR A 66 -8.84 6.07 -6.00
N GLY A 67 -8.15 7.19 -5.75
CA GLY A 67 -7.00 7.21 -4.82
C GLY A 67 -7.37 6.74 -3.42
N THR A 68 -8.60 7.04 -2.97
CA THR A 68 -9.13 6.56 -1.69
C THR A 68 -9.27 5.04 -1.66
N ASP A 69 -9.62 4.38 -2.77
CA ASP A 69 -9.69 2.91 -2.82
C ASP A 69 -8.30 2.29 -2.63
N VAL A 70 -7.29 2.87 -3.30
CA VAL A 70 -5.89 2.47 -3.16
C VAL A 70 -5.42 2.66 -1.72
N ASP A 71 -5.62 3.84 -1.15
CA ASP A 71 -5.19 4.15 0.22
C ASP A 71 -5.88 3.25 1.26
N GLN A 72 -7.18 2.98 1.09
CA GLN A 72 -7.93 2.09 1.99
C GLN A 72 -7.46 0.62 1.87
N ARG A 73 -7.10 0.15 0.68
CA ARG A 73 -6.54 -1.21 0.51
C ARG A 73 -5.12 -1.31 1.06
N VAL A 74 -4.29 -0.28 0.89
CA VAL A 74 -2.97 -0.20 1.55
C VAL A 74 -3.14 -0.25 3.06
N ALA A 75 -4.03 0.56 3.62
CA ALA A 75 -4.34 0.57 5.05
C ALA A 75 -4.83 -0.80 5.55
N LEU A 76 -5.65 -1.51 4.77
CA LEU A 76 -6.10 -2.86 5.11
C LEU A 76 -4.93 -3.84 5.21
N ILE A 77 -4.03 -3.83 4.20
CA ILE A 77 -2.85 -4.70 4.17
C ILE A 77 -1.95 -4.42 5.38
N LEU A 78 -1.70 -3.14 5.69
CA LEU A 78 -0.90 -2.77 6.85
C LEU A 78 -1.57 -3.19 8.17
N ALA A 79 -2.89 -3.00 8.30
CA ALA A 79 -3.65 -3.41 9.48
C ALA A 79 -3.66 -4.92 9.69
N ALA A 80 -3.66 -5.72 8.62
CA ALA A 80 -3.54 -7.17 8.67
C ALA A 80 -2.12 -7.63 9.06
N ASN A 81 -1.09 -6.87 8.68
CA ASN A 81 0.32 -7.16 8.99
C ASN A 81 0.81 -6.45 10.27
N GLY A 82 -0.06 -6.28 11.27
CA GLY A 82 0.31 -5.74 12.59
C GLY A 82 0.56 -4.22 12.63
N GLY A 83 0.13 -3.47 11.62
CA GLY A 83 0.23 -2.01 11.60
C GLY A 83 1.64 -1.48 11.35
N GLN A 84 2.49 -2.25 10.67
CA GLN A 84 3.87 -1.86 10.39
C GLN A 84 3.94 -0.50 9.68
N LYS A 85 4.83 0.36 10.18
CA LYS A 85 5.15 1.63 9.52
C LYS A 85 6.12 1.36 8.38
N LEU A 86 5.74 1.78 7.18
CA LEU A 86 6.60 1.77 6.00
C LEU A 86 7.26 3.14 5.81
N SER A 87 8.43 3.15 5.17
CA SER A 87 9.00 4.38 4.61
C SER A 87 8.05 4.95 3.53
N ASP A 88 8.15 6.25 3.23
CA ASP A 88 7.31 6.87 2.19
C ASP A 88 7.55 6.21 0.82
N ALA A 89 8.80 5.88 0.50
CA ALA A 89 9.16 5.19 -0.74
C ALA A 89 8.54 3.79 -0.85
N ASP A 90 8.55 3.01 0.24
CA ASP A 90 7.95 1.67 0.24
C ASP A 90 6.43 1.72 0.24
N ARG A 91 5.84 2.74 0.88
CA ARG A 91 4.41 3.01 0.81
C ARG A 91 3.99 3.31 -0.63
N ASP A 92 4.75 4.11 -1.38
CA ASP A 92 4.43 4.42 -2.78
C ASP A 92 4.56 3.19 -3.69
N ARG A 93 5.57 2.34 -3.46
CA ARG A 93 5.69 1.04 -4.15
C ARG A 93 4.49 0.14 -3.86
N LEU A 94 4.07 0.06 -2.60
CA LEU A 94 2.89 -0.71 -2.19
C LEU A 94 1.61 -0.16 -2.82
N LYS A 95 1.44 1.17 -2.90
CA LYS A 95 0.31 1.80 -3.60
C LYS A 95 0.24 1.37 -5.07
N LEU A 96 1.37 1.32 -5.77
CA LEU A 96 1.42 0.86 -7.17
C LEU A 96 1.10 -0.63 -7.31
N GLN A 97 1.51 -1.47 -6.36
CA GLN A 97 1.12 -2.88 -6.34
C GLN A 97 -0.38 -3.05 -6.07
N VAL A 98 -0.90 -2.32 -5.08
CA VAL A 98 -2.32 -2.32 -4.72
C VAL A 98 -3.18 -1.83 -5.87
N LEU A 99 -2.76 -0.77 -6.59
CA LEU A 99 -3.49 -0.28 -7.75
C LEU A 99 -3.65 -1.38 -8.81
N ARG A 100 -2.56 -2.10 -9.14
CA ARG A 100 -2.61 -3.24 -10.06
C ARG A 100 -3.56 -4.33 -9.57
N GLN A 101 -3.49 -4.69 -8.29
CA GLN A 101 -4.40 -5.67 -7.70
C GLN A 101 -5.86 -5.21 -7.76
N LEU A 102 -6.16 -3.93 -7.53
CA LEU A 102 -7.52 -3.40 -7.65
C LEU A 102 -8.03 -3.38 -9.09
N ILE A 103 -7.14 -3.18 -10.07
CA ILE A 103 -7.46 -3.31 -11.49
C ILE A 103 -7.83 -4.77 -11.78
N ASP A 104 -6.99 -5.73 -11.39
CA ASP A 104 -7.23 -7.16 -11.60
C ASP A 104 -8.52 -7.62 -10.90
N GLU A 105 -8.75 -7.21 -9.65
CA GLU A 105 -9.97 -7.47 -8.88
C GLU A 105 -11.21 -6.95 -9.63
N THR A 106 -11.11 -5.75 -10.20
CA THR A 106 -12.21 -5.15 -10.98
C THR A 106 -12.51 -5.95 -12.24
N LEU A 107 -11.47 -6.37 -12.97
CA LEU A 107 -11.62 -7.21 -14.15
C LEU A 107 -12.23 -8.57 -13.78
N GLN A 108 -11.76 -9.21 -12.71
CA GLN A 108 -12.30 -10.49 -12.25
C GLN A 108 -13.79 -10.41 -11.90
N ILE A 109 -14.22 -9.35 -11.21
CA ILE A 109 -15.64 -9.11 -10.90
C ILE A 109 -16.44 -8.90 -12.19
N GLN A 110 -15.91 -8.14 -13.14
CA GLN A 110 -16.57 -7.89 -14.43
C GLN A 110 -16.70 -9.17 -15.26
N GLU A 111 -15.65 -9.99 -15.35
CA GLU A 111 -15.66 -11.27 -16.08
C GLU A 111 -16.61 -12.29 -15.44
N ALA A 112 -16.61 -12.37 -14.11
CA ALA A 112 -17.59 -13.19 -13.39
C ALA A 112 -19.01 -12.74 -13.71
N LYS A 113 -19.29 -11.44 -13.63
CA LYS A 113 -20.60 -10.88 -13.96
C LYS A 113 -21.00 -11.16 -15.41
N ALA A 114 -20.09 -11.02 -16.36
CA ALA A 114 -20.30 -11.33 -17.77
C ALA A 114 -20.59 -12.82 -18.03
N ALA A 115 -20.14 -13.71 -17.14
CA ALA A 115 -20.45 -15.14 -17.15
C ALA A 115 -21.70 -15.53 -16.34
N ASP A 116 -22.55 -14.56 -15.97
CA ASP A 116 -23.71 -14.73 -15.09
C ASP A 116 -23.36 -15.29 -13.69
N ILE A 117 -22.16 -14.97 -13.20
CA ILE A 117 -21.65 -15.35 -11.89
C ILE A 117 -21.68 -14.11 -11.01
N THR A 118 -22.71 -13.98 -10.18
CA THR A 118 -22.83 -12.88 -9.21
C THR A 118 -22.77 -13.44 -7.79
N ILE A 119 -22.10 -12.71 -6.90
CA ILE A 119 -22.03 -13.03 -5.47
C ILE A 119 -23.11 -12.23 -4.74
N THR A 120 -23.91 -12.91 -3.94
CA THR A 120 -25.01 -12.25 -3.23
C THR A 120 -24.49 -11.44 -2.02
N PRO A 121 -25.20 -10.37 -1.60
CA PRO A 121 -24.85 -9.63 -0.38
C PRO A 121 -24.80 -10.50 0.88
N GLY A 122 -25.62 -11.56 0.93
CA GLY A 122 -25.61 -12.54 2.02
C GLY A 122 -24.30 -13.32 2.09
N GLU A 123 -23.78 -13.77 0.95
CA GLU A 123 -22.50 -14.49 0.87
C GLU A 123 -21.30 -13.61 1.24
N ILE A 124 -21.33 -12.35 0.80
CA ILE A 124 -20.31 -11.34 1.17
C ILE A 124 -20.36 -11.11 2.68
N THR A 125 -21.56 -10.97 3.26
CA THR A 125 -21.73 -10.75 4.71
C THR A 125 -21.29 -11.97 5.51
N ALA A 126 -21.64 -13.19 5.09
CA ALA A 126 -21.18 -14.42 5.73
C ALA A 126 -19.66 -14.55 5.71
N SER A 127 -19.02 -14.20 4.59
CA SER A 127 -17.56 -14.19 4.48
C SER A 127 -16.92 -13.07 5.30
N TYR A 128 -17.52 -11.88 5.36
CA TYR A 128 -17.08 -10.79 6.22
C TYR A 128 -17.09 -11.19 7.69
N ASN A 129 -18.14 -11.88 8.15
CA ASN A 129 -18.24 -12.37 9.52
C ASN A 129 -17.14 -13.41 9.84
N ARG A 130 -16.83 -14.30 8.89
CA ARG A 130 -15.71 -15.25 9.03
C ARG A 130 -14.37 -14.53 9.15
N VAL A 131 -14.14 -13.49 8.35
CA VAL A 131 -12.93 -12.67 8.45
C VAL A 131 -12.88 -11.94 9.79
N ALA A 132 -14.00 -11.41 10.29
CA ALA A 132 -14.06 -10.79 11.62
C ALA A 132 -13.60 -11.75 12.73
N SER A 133 -14.02 -13.02 12.68
CA SER A 133 -13.55 -14.05 13.60
C SER A 133 -12.04 -14.31 13.49
N GLN A 134 -11.44 -14.24 12.29
CA GLN A 134 -9.98 -14.37 12.12
C GLN A 134 -9.21 -13.22 12.76
N PHE A 135 -9.80 -12.03 12.79
CA PHE A 135 -9.27 -10.87 13.51
C PHE A 135 -9.59 -10.91 15.01
N ASN A 136 -10.24 -11.97 15.53
CA ASN A 136 -10.74 -12.09 16.89
C ASN A 136 -11.64 -10.92 17.29
N ARG A 137 -12.52 -10.48 16.37
CA ARG A 137 -13.41 -9.33 16.56
C ARG A 137 -14.82 -9.66 16.11
N GLU A 138 -15.79 -9.02 16.76
CA GLU A 138 -17.16 -8.98 16.24
C GLU A 138 -17.25 -8.13 14.96
N PRO A 139 -18.20 -8.39 14.04
CA PRO A 139 -18.30 -7.64 12.78
C PRO A 139 -18.34 -6.11 12.95
N ALA A 140 -19.09 -5.61 13.93
CA ALA A 140 -19.16 -4.18 14.23
C ALA A 140 -17.84 -3.61 14.77
N GLN A 141 -17.10 -4.41 15.54
CA GLN A 141 -15.78 -4.04 16.06
C GLN A 141 -14.74 -4.03 14.95
N LEU A 142 -14.81 -4.99 14.01
CA LEU A 142 -13.95 -5.00 12.82
C LEU A 142 -14.19 -3.76 11.97
N ALA A 143 -15.45 -3.38 11.71
CA ALA A 143 -15.76 -2.19 10.94
C ALA A 143 -15.17 -0.91 11.57
N THR A 144 -15.19 -0.82 12.90
CA THR A 144 -14.60 0.30 13.66
C THR A 144 -13.08 0.28 13.55
N TYR A 145 -12.45 -0.86 13.82
CA TYR A 145 -11.01 -1.05 13.69
C TYR A 145 -10.49 -0.69 12.29
N LEU A 146 -11.20 -1.09 11.23
CA LEU A 146 -10.83 -0.76 9.85
C LEU A 146 -10.85 0.74 9.60
N ARG A 147 -11.86 1.47 10.11
CA ARG A 147 -11.91 2.93 9.98
C ARG A 147 -10.78 3.62 10.74
N GLU A 148 -10.51 3.19 11.96
CA GLU A 148 -9.40 3.70 12.78
C GLU A 148 -8.04 3.46 12.11
N SER A 149 -7.91 2.34 11.40
CA SER A 149 -6.69 1.98 10.65
C SER A 149 -6.58 2.70 9.30
N GLY A 150 -7.55 3.55 8.92
CA GLY A 150 -7.57 4.25 7.62
C GLY A 150 -8.14 3.44 6.45
N SER A 151 -8.70 2.26 6.72
CA SER A 151 -9.40 1.42 5.74
C SER A 151 -10.93 1.58 5.84
N SER A 152 -11.69 0.68 5.20
CA SER A 152 -13.14 0.66 5.29
C SER A 152 -13.72 -0.74 5.15
N GLU A 153 -14.88 -0.97 5.76
CA GLU A 153 -15.67 -2.18 5.56
C GLU A 153 -15.97 -2.42 4.07
N ARG A 154 -16.25 -1.36 3.31
CA ARG A 154 -16.47 -1.42 1.86
C ARG A 154 -15.26 -1.99 1.12
N SER A 155 -14.04 -1.55 1.47
CA SER A 155 -12.81 -2.04 0.85
C SER A 155 -12.61 -3.55 1.09
N LEU A 156 -12.88 -4.02 2.31
CA LEU A 156 -12.79 -5.45 2.64
C LEU A 156 -13.92 -6.26 1.96
N LYS A 157 -15.16 -5.78 1.97
CA LYS A 157 -16.28 -6.45 1.30
C LYS A 157 -16.07 -6.58 -0.20
N ARG A 158 -15.50 -5.55 -0.85
CA ARG A 158 -15.14 -5.59 -2.27
C ARG A 158 -14.05 -6.64 -2.55
N GLN A 159 -13.07 -6.76 -1.66
CA GLN A 159 -12.06 -7.83 -1.77
C GLN A 159 -12.70 -9.22 -1.76
N ILE A 160 -13.58 -9.43 -0.77
CA ILE A 160 -14.32 -10.67 -0.59
C ILE A 160 -15.17 -10.97 -1.83
N GLU A 161 -15.84 -9.96 -2.38
CA GLU A 161 -16.61 -10.09 -3.61
C GLU A 161 -15.73 -10.55 -4.78
N GLY A 162 -14.58 -9.90 -5.00
CA GLY A 162 -13.62 -10.27 -6.04
C GLY A 162 -13.10 -11.70 -5.89
N GLU A 163 -12.68 -12.08 -4.68
CA GLU A 163 -12.18 -13.42 -4.39
C GLU A 163 -13.25 -14.51 -4.64
N LEU A 164 -14.48 -14.30 -4.14
CA LEU A 164 -15.57 -15.25 -4.33
C LEU A 164 -16.03 -15.34 -5.79
N ALA A 165 -16.11 -14.19 -6.48
CA ALA A 165 -16.46 -14.11 -7.89
C ALA A 165 -15.45 -14.87 -8.75
N TRP A 166 -14.15 -14.64 -8.51
CA TRP A 166 -13.08 -15.29 -9.25
C TRP A 166 -13.01 -16.79 -8.99
N GLN A 167 -13.11 -17.23 -7.72
CA GLN A 167 -13.15 -18.66 -7.38
C GLN A 167 -14.30 -19.39 -8.09
N ARG A 168 -15.50 -18.77 -8.11
CA ARG A 168 -16.66 -19.35 -8.79
C ARG A 168 -16.49 -19.34 -10.30
N TYR A 169 -15.86 -18.30 -10.86
CA TYR A 169 -15.51 -18.23 -12.27
C TYR A 169 -14.57 -19.37 -12.68
N LEU A 170 -13.46 -19.55 -11.96
CA LEU A 170 -12.49 -20.62 -12.23
C LEU A 170 -13.15 -22.01 -12.18
N ARG A 171 -13.94 -22.28 -11.15
CA ARG A 171 -14.67 -23.56 -11.00
C ARG A 171 -15.59 -23.84 -12.19
N ARG A 172 -16.24 -22.81 -12.74
CA ARG A 172 -17.21 -22.97 -13.83
C ARG A 172 -16.56 -22.98 -15.22
N ARG A 173 -15.52 -22.17 -15.42
CA ARG A 173 -14.94 -21.89 -16.74
C ARG A 173 -13.59 -22.55 -17.00
N VAL A 174 -12.85 -22.91 -15.95
CA VAL A 174 -11.49 -23.46 -16.08
C VAL A 174 -11.45 -24.91 -15.64
N GLU A 175 -11.99 -25.23 -14.47
CA GLU A 175 -11.93 -26.59 -13.89
C GLU A 175 -12.41 -27.71 -14.84
N PRO A 176 -13.49 -27.55 -15.63
CA PRO A 176 -13.92 -28.60 -16.57
C PRO A 176 -12.93 -28.89 -17.72
N PHE A 177 -12.01 -27.97 -18.00
CA PHE A 177 -11.01 -28.11 -19.06
C PHE A 177 -9.65 -28.59 -18.53
N VAL A 178 -9.52 -28.77 -17.21
CA VAL A 178 -8.31 -29.32 -16.59
C VAL A 178 -8.40 -30.84 -16.62
N ASN A 179 -7.51 -31.48 -17.36
CA ASN A 179 -7.39 -32.94 -17.38
C ASN A 179 -6.00 -33.32 -16.84
N VAL A 180 -5.97 -34.14 -15.79
CA VAL A 180 -4.73 -34.62 -15.16
C VAL A 180 -4.59 -36.11 -15.49
N GLY A 181 -3.47 -36.48 -16.13
CA GLY A 181 -3.22 -37.86 -16.51
C GLY A 181 -2.71 -38.72 -15.36
N ASP A 182 -3.07 -40.00 -15.34
CA ASP A 182 -2.61 -40.95 -14.31
C ASP A 182 -1.07 -41.03 -14.23
N GLU A 183 -0.38 -40.88 -15.36
CA GLU A 183 1.08 -40.84 -15.44
C GLU A 183 1.68 -39.63 -14.72
N GLU A 184 1.05 -38.46 -14.86
CA GLU A 184 1.46 -37.24 -14.17
C GLU A 184 1.30 -37.41 -12.66
N VAL A 185 0.14 -37.93 -12.23
CA VAL A 185 -0.13 -38.25 -10.81
C VAL A 185 0.90 -39.23 -10.26
N LYS A 186 1.15 -40.33 -10.98
CA LYS A 186 2.13 -41.34 -10.58
C LYS A 186 3.53 -40.74 -10.46
N SER A 187 3.95 -39.91 -11.42
CA SER A 187 5.26 -39.26 -11.40
C SER A 187 5.44 -38.35 -10.17
N ILE A 188 4.38 -37.64 -9.76
CA ILE A 188 4.37 -36.81 -8.56
C ILE A 188 4.46 -37.67 -7.30
N ILE A 189 3.66 -38.74 -7.23
CA ILE A 189 3.68 -39.68 -6.08
C ILE A 189 5.05 -40.32 -5.92
N ASP A 190 5.64 -40.83 -7.00
CA ASP A 190 6.95 -41.50 -6.97
C ASP A 190 8.05 -40.53 -6.52
N ARG A 191 8.01 -39.27 -7.00
CA ARG A 191 8.91 -38.20 -6.55
C ARG A 191 8.71 -37.87 -5.07
N LEU A 192 7.47 -37.74 -4.59
CA LEU A 192 7.18 -37.48 -3.18
C LEU A 192 7.63 -38.63 -2.29
N GLN A 193 7.53 -39.88 -2.76
CA GLN A 193 8.03 -41.05 -2.04
C GLN A 193 9.55 -41.09 -1.99
N ALA A 194 10.23 -40.78 -3.10
CA ALA A 194 11.69 -40.70 -3.14
C ALA A 194 12.25 -39.57 -2.26
N ALA A 195 11.49 -38.49 -2.08
CA ALA A 195 11.83 -37.38 -1.19
C ALA A 195 11.50 -37.65 0.30
N LYS A 196 10.88 -38.79 0.66
CA LYS A 196 10.62 -39.08 2.08
C LYS A 196 11.92 -39.29 2.84
N GLY A 197 12.07 -38.57 3.95
CA GLY A 197 13.24 -38.68 4.82
C GLY A 197 14.45 -37.87 4.35
N THR A 198 14.32 -37.07 3.29
CA THR A 198 15.29 -36.03 2.96
C THR A 198 15.06 -34.80 3.81
N ASP A 199 16.12 -34.03 4.09
CA ASP A 199 16.00 -32.76 4.80
C ASP A 199 15.15 -31.76 4.01
N GLU A 200 14.17 -31.14 4.68
CA GLU A 200 13.37 -30.05 4.13
C GLU A 200 13.91 -28.70 4.62
N PHE A 201 14.06 -27.73 3.71
CA PHE A 201 14.54 -26.39 4.03
C PHE A 201 13.47 -25.34 3.72
N ASN A 202 13.20 -24.44 4.66
CA ASN A 202 12.36 -23.27 4.42
C ASN A 202 13.23 -22.12 3.87
N LEU A 203 13.42 -22.11 2.55
CA LEU A 203 14.22 -21.12 1.86
C LEU A 203 13.39 -19.87 1.54
N LYS A 204 13.92 -18.69 1.86
CA LYS A 204 13.40 -17.41 1.36
C LYS A 204 14.34 -16.91 0.28
N GLU A 205 13.84 -16.80 -0.95
CA GLU A 205 14.61 -16.32 -2.10
C GLU A 205 14.11 -14.94 -2.55
N ILE A 206 15.04 -14.01 -2.80
CA ILE A 206 14.77 -12.72 -3.44
C ILE A 206 15.54 -12.71 -4.76
N TYR A 207 14.82 -12.85 -5.86
CA TYR A 207 15.39 -12.74 -7.21
C TYR A 207 15.31 -11.29 -7.71
N LEU A 208 16.44 -10.76 -8.19
CA LEU A 208 16.52 -9.43 -8.79
C LEU A 208 16.97 -9.55 -10.25
N ALA A 209 16.06 -9.30 -11.19
CA ALA A 209 16.37 -9.32 -12.62
C ALA A 209 17.31 -8.16 -13.00
N ALA A 210 18.35 -8.45 -13.79
CA ALA A 210 19.30 -7.46 -14.29
C ALA A 210 19.62 -7.65 -15.78
N THR A 211 19.78 -6.53 -16.48
CA THR A 211 20.38 -6.45 -17.83
C THR A 211 21.85 -6.01 -17.69
N PRO A 212 22.68 -6.18 -18.73
CA PRO A 212 24.09 -5.75 -18.67
C PRO A 212 24.26 -4.26 -18.31
N ALA A 213 23.28 -3.42 -18.66
CA ALA A 213 23.31 -1.99 -18.41
C ALA A 213 23.00 -1.59 -16.95
N ASN A 214 22.19 -2.37 -16.22
CA ASN A 214 21.77 -2.03 -14.86
C ASN A 214 22.29 -3.01 -13.79
N SER A 215 23.08 -4.02 -14.17
CA SER A 215 23.61 -5.06 -13.29
C SER A 215 24.32 -4.52 -12.05
N GLN A 216 25.16 -3.49 -12.21
CA GLN A 216 25.88 -2.86 -11.11
C GLN A 216 24.93 -2.22 -10.08
N GLN A 217 23.88 -1.56 -10.55
CA GLN A 217 22.88 -0.91 -9.70
C GLN A 217 22.01 -1.94 -8.99
N VAL A 218 21.58 -2.99 -9.70
CA VAL A 218 20.79 -4.08 -9.12
C VAL A 218 21.60 -4.81 -8.05
N TYR A 219 22.90 -5.05 -8.28
CA TYR A 219 23.79 -5.66 -7.30
C TYR A 219 24.01 -4.77 -6.06
N ALA A 220 24.16 -3.46 -6.24
CA ALA A 220 24.25 -2.53 -5.11
C ALA A 220 22.98 -2.54 -4.25
N ASN A 221 21.80 -2.56 -4.88
CA ASN A 221 20.52 -2.68 -4.19
C ASN A 221 20.37 -4.04 -3.48
N ALA A 222 20.81 -5.13 -4.11
CA ALA A 222 20.84 -6.46 -3.49
C ALA A 222 21.63 -6.49 -2.18
N LYS A 223 22.80 -5.81 -2.16
CA LYS A 223 23.61 -5.68 -0.94
C LYS A 223 22.92 -4.91 0.16
N GLN A 224 22.14 -3.88 -0.19
CA GLN A 224 21.38 -3.12 0.79
C GLN A 224 20.27 -3.98 1.41
N ILE A 225 19.54 -4.73 0.58
CA ILE A 225 18.49 -5.65 1.05
C ILE A 225 19.06 -6.69 2.03
N LEU A 226 20.26 -7.22 1.75
CA LEU A 226 20.97 -8.16 2.62
C LEU A 226 21.33 -7.59 4.02
N GLN A 227 21.40 -6.27 4.17
CA GLN A 227 21.67 -5.64 5.48
C GLN A 227 20.40 -5.38 6.29
N GLU A 228 19.24 -5.37 5.64
CA GLU A 228 17.94 -5.08 6.24
C GLU A 228 17.18 -6.35 6.66
N ILE A 229 17.72 -7.54 6.35
CA ILE A 229 17.20 -8.87 6.72
C ILE A 229 18.07 -9.46 7.83
#